data_AF-A0A3S4HVC0-F1
#
_entry.id   AF-A0A3S4HVC0-F1
#
_cell.length_a   1.000
_cell.length_b   1.000
_cell.length_c   1.000
_cell.angle_alpha   90.00
_cell.angle_beta   90.00
_cell.angle_gamma   90.00
#
_symmetry.space_group_name_H-M   'P 1'
#
loop_
_entity.id
_entity.type
_entity.pdbx_description
1 polymer ?
#
loop_
_entity_poly.entity_id
_entity_poly.type
_entity_poly.pdbx_seq_one_letter_code
_entity_poly.pdbx_strand_id
1 'polypeptide(L)' 'MLRWLKKTAKSGGRNNNGRITTRHIGGGHKQAYRIVDFKRNKDGIPAVVERLEYDPNRSANIALVLYKDGERRYILARKA' A
#
# COMPACT_ATOMS: atom_id res chain seq x y z
N MET A 1 7.43 -10.53 9.33
CA MET A 1 6.15 -9.94 8.84
C MET A 1 6.19 -8.40 8.66
N LEU A 2 7.21 -7.66 9.12
CA LEU A 2 7.25 -6.19 9.11
C LEU A 2 7.84 -5.51 7.85
N ARG A 3 8.49 -6.26 6.96
CA ARG A 3 9.30 -5.70 5.86
C ARG A 3 8.52 -4.81 4.86
N TRP A 4 7.20 -4.96 4.78
CA TRP A 4 6.36 -4.32 3.78
C TRP A 4 5.43 -3.24 4.36
N LEU A 5 5.59 -2.92 5.65
CA LEU A 5 4.80 -1.93 6.35
C LEU A 5 5.64 -0.69 6.66
N LYS A 6 5.10 0.49 6.33
CA LYS A 6 5.69 1.79 6.67
C LYS A 6 4.75 2.54 7.63
N LYS A 7 5.33 3.20 8.63
CA LYS A 7 4.59 4.14 9.48
C LYS A 7 4.17 5.33 8.64
N THR A 8 2.87 5.61 8.61
CA THR A 8 2.31 6.82 7.99
C THR A 8 1.80 7.73 9.08
N ALA A 9 2.20 9.00 9.01
CA ALA A 9 1.63 10.07 9.83
C ALA A 9 0.45 10.69 9.10
N LYS A 10 -0.58 11.11 9.84
CA LYS A 10 -1.72 11.84 9.28
C LYS A 10 -1.38 13.32 9.24
N SER A 11 -1.63 13.96 8.11
CA SER A 11 -1.45 15.42 7.96
C SER A 11 -2.57 16.21 8.64
N GLY A 12 -3.76 15.62 8.80
CA GLY A 12 -4.94 16.35 9.28
C GLY A 12 -5.32 17.54 8.38
N GLY A 13 -5.04 17.44 7.07
CA GLY A 13 -5.31 18.51 6.10
C GLY A 13 -4.34 19.69 6.16
N ARG A 14 -3.26 19.59 6.94
CA ARG A 14 -2.25 20.66 7.12
C ARG A 14 -1.02 20.45 6.24
N ASN A 15 -0.44 21.56 5.79
CA ASN A 15 0.86 21.57 5.11
C ASN A 15 2.03 21.71 6.10
N ASN A 16 3.26 21.82 5.57
CA ASN A 16 4.49 22.02 6.36
C ASN A 16 4.52 23.31 7.18
N ASN A 17 3.75 24.34 6.80
CA ASN A 17 3.62 25.59 7.56
C ASN A 17 2.50 25.51 8.63
N GLY A 18 1.90 24.33 8.84
CA GLY A 18 0.83 24.11 9.81
C GLY A 18 -0.54 24.65 9.41
N ARG A 19 -0.68 25.23 8.21
CA ARG A 19 -1.95 25.79 7.73
C ARG A 19 -2.84 24.70 7.13
N ILE A 20 -4.14 24.75 7.42
CA ILE A 20 -5.13 23.90 6.76
C ILE A 20 -5.17 24.30 5.29
N THR A 21 -4.79 23.38 4.41
CA THR A 21 -4.80 23.56 2.95
C THR A 21 -5.88 22.70 2.29
N THR A 22 -6.32 21.64 2.98
CA THR A 22 -7.43 20.77 2.55
C THR A 22 -8.44 20.64 3.69
N ARG A 23 -9.70 20.98 3.43
CA ARG A 23 -10.82 20.81 4.39
C ARG A 23 -11.27 19.35 4.49
N HIS A 24 -12.03 19.01 5.53
CA HIS A 24 -12.61 17.68 5.78
C HIS A 24 -11.59 16.53 5.95
N ILE A 25 -10.33 16.83 6.29
CA ILE A 25 -9.30 15.83 6.59
C ILE A 25 -8.93 15.93 8.07
N GLY A 26 -9.23 14.91 8.88
CA GLY A 26 -8.88 14.88 10.30
C GLY A 26 -9.39 13.62 11.01
N GLY A 27 -8.72 13.18 12.07
CA GLY A 27 -9.13 12.03 12.88
C GLY A 27 -9.00 10.66 12.19
N GLY A 28 -9.86 9.72 12.54
CA GLY A 28 -9.94 8.34 12.03
C GLY A 28 -8.92 7.36 12.62
N HIS A 29 -9.12 6.06 12.36
CA HIS A 29 -8.24 4.99 12.85
C HIS A 29 -6.81 5.07 12.30
N LYS A 30 -5.81 4.67 13.09
CA LYS A 30 -4.40 4.64 12.66
C LYS A 30 -4.19 3.58 11.59
N GLN A 31 -3.50 3.92 10.51
CA GLN A 31 -3.25 3.02 9.38
C GLN A 31 -1.75 2.87 9.17
N ALA A 32 -1.32 1.65 8.89
CA ALA A 32 0.04 1.37 8.43
C ALA A 32 0.02 1.30 6.90
N TYR A 33 1.00 1.94 6.25
CA TYR A 33 1.08 1.96 4.80
C TYR A 33 1.72 0.67 4.30
N ARG A 34 1.05 -0.01 3.37
CA ARG A 34 1.63 -1.18 2.68
C ARG A 34 2.36 -0.73 1.43
N ILE A 35 3.63 -1.11 1.32
CA ILE A 35 4.48 -0.80 0.18
C ILE A 35 4.03 -1.67 -1.00
N VAL A 36 3.38 -1.03 -1.97
CA VAL A 36 2.91 -1.66 -3.21
C VAL A 36 3.88 -1.39 -4.34
N ASP A 37 4.13 -2.42 -5.13
CA ASP A 37 4.88 -2.33 -6.38
C ASP A 37 3.96 -1.87 -7.51
N PHE A 38 3.92 -0.56 -7.71
CA PHE A 38 3.20 0.05 -8.84
C PHE A 38 4.00 0.02 -10.15
N LYS A 39 5.33 -0.15 -10.09
CA LYS A 39 6.18 -0.15 -11.29
C LYS A 39 6.17 -1.50 -12.00
N ARG A 40 6.00 -2.59 -11.25
CA ARG A 40 6.06 -3.97 -11.78
C ARG A 40 7.32 -4.24 -12.61
N ASN A 41 8.47 -3.79 -12.10
CA ASN A 41 9.75 -3.82 -12.82
C ASN A 41 10.45 -5.19 -12.83
N LYS A 42 9.73 -6.28 -12.54
CA LYS A 42 10.25 -7.65 -12.54
C LYS A 42 9.80 -8.38 -13.78
N ASP A 43 10.18 -7.84 -14.93
CA ASP A 43 9.83 -8.39 -16.23
C ASP A 43 10.47 -9.77 -16.42
N GLY A 44 9.72 -10.69 -17.03
CA GLY A 44 10.19 -12.05 -17.28
C GLY A 44 10.26 -12.98 -16.06
N ILE A 45 10.00 -12.47 -14.84
CA ILE A 45 9.97 -13.31 -13.63
C ILE A 45 8.51 -13.62 -13.28
N PRO A 46 8.05 -14.87 -13.49
CA PRO A 46 6.70 -15.24 -13.11
C PRO A 46 6.52 -15.22 -11.60
N ALA A 47 5.30 -14.88 -11.17
CA ALA A 47 4.92 -14.83 -9.77
C ALA A 47 3.60 -15.57 -9.54
N VAL A 48 3.45 -16.11 -8.34
CA VAL A 48 2.22 -16.77 -7.87
C VAL A 48 1.55 -15.87 -6.83
N VAL A 49 0.23 -15.72 -6.93
CA VAL A 49 -0.55 -15.02 -5.92
C VAL A 49 -0.66 -15.91 -4.68
N GLU A 50 -0.10 -15.46 -3.55
CA GLU A 50 -0.19 -16.19 -2.28
C GLU A 50 -1.52 -15.90 -1.55
N ARG A 51 -1.93 -14.62 -1.50
CA ARG A 51 -3.15 -14.20 -0.79
C ARG A 51 -3.64 -12.82 -1.21
N LEU A 52 -4.93 -12.58 -0.97
CA LEU A 52 -5.58 -11.28 -1.10
C LEU A 52 -5.76 -10.65 0.29
N GLU A 53 -5.39 -9.38 0.43
CA GLU A 53 -5.51 -8.61 1.65
C GLU A 53 -6.30 -7.31 1.42
N TYR A 54 -7.07 -6.92 2.43
CA TYR A 54 -7.66 -5.58 2.50
C TYR A 54 -6.58 -4.53 2.82
N ASP A 55 -6.58 -3.38 2.13
CA ASP A 55 -5.70 -2.25 2.44
C ASP A 55 -6.46 -1.00 2.89
N PRO A 56 -6.33 -0.55 4.15
CA PRO A 56 -7.07 0.62 4.63
C PRO A 56 -6.63 1.95 4.00
N ASN A 57 -5.50 1.99 3.26
CA ASN A 57 -5.00 3.21 2.63
C ASN A 57 -5.53 3.43 1.20
N ARG A 58 -6.36 2.53 0.67
CA ARG A 58 -6.96 2.64 -0.68
C ARG A 58 -8.25 1.83 -0.78
N SER A 59 -9.03 2.07 -1.83
CA SER A 59 -10.28 1.33 -2.05
C SER A 59 -10.06 -0.10 -2.55
N ALA A 60 -9.02 -0.33 -3.36
CA ALA A 60 -8.74 -1.64 -3.94
C ALA A 60 -8.05 -2.58 -2.95
N ASN A 61 -8.45 -3.85 -2.98
CA ASN A 61 -7.69 -4.92 -2.34
C ASN A 61 -6.31 -5.07 -2.99
N ILE A 62 -5.39 -5.69 -2.26
CA ILE A 62 -4.04 -5.99 -2.75
C ILE A 62 -3.80 -7.49 -2.74
N ALA A 63 -2.95 -7.94 -3.66
CA ALA A 63 -2.48 -9.31 -3.72
C ALA A 63 -1.03 -9.35 -3.26
N LEU A 64 -0.69 -10.25 -2.34
CA LEU A 64 0.70 -10.62 -2.10
C LEU A 64 1.09 -11.64 -3.15
N VAL A 65 2.13 -11.34 -3.91
CA VAL A 65 2.71 -12.25 -4.90
C VAL A 65 4.09 -12.70 -4.46
N LEU A 66 4.39 -13.98 -4.68
CA LEU A 66 5.71 -14.56 -4.55
C LEU A 66 6.29 -14.77 -5.96
N TYR A 67 7.37 -14.05 -6.25
CA TYR A 67 8.13 -14.24 -7.48
C TYR A 67 8.97 -15.52 -7.38
N LYS A 68 9.29 -16.14 -8.54
CA LYS A 68 10.15 -17.33 -8.59
C LYS A 68 11.55 -17.13 -8.00
N ASP A 69 12.04 -15.90 -7.94
CA ASP A 69 13.30 -15.55 -7.28
C ASP A 69 13.21 -15.46 -5.75
N GLY A 70 12.03 -15.75 -5.18
CA GLY A 70 11.79 -15.78 -3.73
C GLY A 70 11.36 -14.45 -3.13
N GLU A 71 11.36 -13.35 -3.89
CA GLU A 71 10.89 -12.06 -3.37
C GLU A 71 9.36 -12.01 -3.33
N ARG A 72 8.81 -11.40 -2.28
CA ARG A 72 7.39 -11.12 -2.17
C ARG A 72 7.12 -9.66 -2.45
N ARG A 73 6.04 -9.32 -3.15
CA ARG A 73 5.59 -7.92 -3.30
C ARG A 73 4.08 -7.82 -3.23
N TYR A 74 3.59 -6.67 -2.78
CA TYR A 74 2.17 -6.36 -2.93
C TYR A 74 1.93 -5.71 -4.29
N ILE A 75 0.88 -6.15 -4.98
CA ILE A 75 0.34 -5.50 -6.18
C ILE A 75 -1.14 -5.17 -5.95
N LEU A 76 -1.70 -4.25 -6.75
CA LEU A 76 -3.15 -4.08 -6.78
C LEU A 76 -3.82 -5.36 -7.26
N ALA A 77 -4.83 -5.82 -6.52
CA ALA A 77 -5.62 -6.97 -6.91
C ALA A 77 -6.54 -6.56 -8.07
N ARG A 78 -6.49 -7.31 -9.17
CA ARG A 78 -7.44 -7.15 -10.28
C ARG A 78 -8.71 -7.93 -9.94
N LYS A 79 -9.87 -7.38 -10.28
CA LYS A 79 -11.12 -8.14 -10.26
C LYS A 79 -11.09 -9.13 -11.43
N ALA A 80 -11.36 -10.41 -11.13
CA ALA A 80 -11.53 -11.44 -12.16
C ALA A 80 -12.79 -11.16 -12.97
#